data_AF-A0A5C3Q7E7-F1
#
_entry.id   AF-A0A5C3Q7E7-F1
#
_cell.length_a   1.000
_cell.length_b   1.000
_cell.length_c   1.000
_cell.angle_alpha   90.00
_cell.angle_beta   90.00
_cell.angle_gamma   90.00
#
_symmetry.space_group_name_H-M   'P 1'
#
loop_
_entity.id
_entity.type
_entity.pdbx_description
1 polymer ?
#
loop_
_entity_poly.entity_id
_entity_poly.type
_entity_poly.pdbx_seq_one_letter_code
_entity_poly.pdbx_strand_id
1 'polypeptide(L)'
;MGAPAKRLPIVELTDTVLLKSCCRFALPRHDTSHYSEACSGHADSSLVKIFARGHADTTLFLLAVKLIDWGKVPESFRLDREKLLGVHIVPEEWEKRRPAALSALRSHLSLLESQLQLDGRTWLFDTTCPSLADIAAYPVIRELRMLGPQLFEDDAFPGIILAIPHPLAIDTELV
;
A
#
# COMPACT_ATOMS: atom_id res chain seq x y z
N MET A 1 -24.44 -4.61 28.04
CA MET A 1 -23.18 -5.41 28.05
C MET A 1 -22.66 -5.45 26.61
N GLY A 2 -21.95 -4.40 26.20
CA GLY A 2 -21.52 -4.21 24.80
C GLY A 2 -20.11 -4.79 24.60
N ALA A 3 -19.96 -5.71 23.66
CA ALA A 3 -18.65 -6.24 23.29
C ALA A 3 -17.77 -5.11 22.72
N PRO A 4 -16.48 -5.00 23.12
CA PRO A 4 -15.59 -4.04 22.50
C PRO A 4 -15.31 -4.45 21.06
N ALA A 5 -15.44 -3.49 20.13
CA ALA A 5 -15.14 -3.68 18.73
C ALA A 5 -13.68 -4.13 18.56
N LYS A 6 -13.47 -5.42 18.26
CA LYS A 6 -12.16 -6.00 17.91
C LYS A 6 -11.78 -5.71 16.45
N ARG A 7 -12.04 -4.49 15.97
CA ARG A 7 -11.32 -4.02 14.79
C ARG A 7 -9.92 -3.69 15.31
N LEU A 8 -8.93 -4.52 14.98
CA LEU A 8 -7.58 -3.96 14.86
C LEU A 8 -7.74 -2.76 13.93
N PRO A 9 -7.35 -1.56 14.36
CA PRO A 9 -7.47 -0.38 13.55
C PRO A 9 -6.44 -0.55 12.43
N ILE A 10 -6.83 -1.19 11.33
CA ILE A 10 -6.02 -1.22 10.11
C ILE A 10 -5.71 0.23 9.72
N VAL A 11 -6.62 1.17 10.02
CA VAL A 11 -6.47 2.62 9.89
C VAL A 11 -5.46 3.22 10.90
N GLU A 12 -5.41 2.83 12.19
CA GLU A 12 -4.38 3.38 13.10
C GLU A 12 -3.01 2.67 12.95
N LEU A 13 -2.96 1.42 12.46
CA LEU A 13 -1.71 0.74 12.15
C LEU A 13 -1.05 1.31 10.88
N THR A 14 -1.85 1.67 9.86
CA THR A 14 -1.34 2.49 8.75
C THR A 14 -0.94 3.88 9.26
N ASP A 15 -1.75 4.53 10.08
CA ASP A 15 -1.49 5.93 10.45
C ASP A 15 -0.46 6.12 11.56
N THR A 16 -0.03 5.10 12.31
CA THR A 16 0.99 5.28 13.37
C THR A 16 2.26 4.48 13.17
N VAL A 17 2.20 3.32 12.52
CA VAL A 17 3.41 2.53 12.22
C VAL A 17 4.03 2.95 10.89
N LEU A 18 3.23 3.25 9.85
CA LEU A 18 3.76 3.82 8.61
C LEU A 18 4.15 5.28 8.79
N LEU A 19 3.40 6.07 9.57
CA LEU A 19 3.91 7.38 9.99
C LEU A 19 5.22 7.23 10.76
N LYS A 20 5.35 6.35 11.77
CA LYS A 20 6.65 6.22 12.46
C LYS A 20 7.78 5.74 11.56
N SER A 21 7.51 4.86 10.58
CA SER A 21 8.53 4.35 9.65
C SER A 21 8.90 5.36 8.55
N CYS A 22 7.92 6.05 7.97
CA CYS A 22 8.13 7.11 6.97
C CYS A 22 8.62 8.42 7.62
N CYS A 23 8.10 8.81 8.78
CA CYS A 23 8.57 9.98 9.53
C CYS A 23 9.99 9.80 10.08
N ARG A 24 10.44 8.57 10.35
CA ARG A 24 11.84 8.35 10.75
C ARG A 24 12.83 8.63 9.63
N PHE A 25 12.40 8.49 8.38
CA PHE A 25 13.20 8.80 7.20
C PHE A 25 13.05 10.27 6.74
N ALA A 26 11.98 10.96 7.13
CA ALA A 26 11.61 12.22 6.48
C ALA A 26 11.60 13.50 7.32
N LEU A 27 11.49 13.54 8.66
CA LEU A 27 11.62 14.81 9.43
C LEU A 27 11.43 14.65 10.97
N PRO A 28 11.93 15.60 11.79
CA PRO A 28 11.81 15.54 13.26
C PRO A 28 10.38 15.85 13.74
N ARG A 29 9.82 14.88 14.47
CA ARG A 29 8.66 14.92 15.39
C ARG A 29 7.81 16.21 15.36
N HIS A 30 6.70 16.21 14.62
CA HIS A 30 5.55 17.06 14.94
C HIS A 30 4.22 16.44 14.50
N ASP A 31 3.17 16.96 15.12
CA ASP A 31 1.73 16.64 15.10
C ASP A 31 1.17 16.17 13.74
N THR A 32 0.33 15.13 13.78
CA THR A 32 -0.10 14.36 12.60
C THR A 32 -1.25 14.98 11.81
N SER A 33 -1.71 16.16 12.23
CA SER A 33 -2.86 16.88 11.68
C SER A 33 -2.54 17.72 10.43
N HIS A 34 -1.26 17.90 10.06
CA HIS A 34 -0.82 18.86 9.04
C HIS A 34 -0.11 18.27 7.80
N TYR A 35 -0.12 16.96 7.58
CA TYR A 35 0.62 16.35 6.46
C TYR A 35 0.16 16.80 5.06
N SER A 36 -1.02 17.39 4.92
CA SER A 36 -1.45 17.99 3.64
C SER A 36 -0.94 19.41 3.40
N GLU A 37 -0.47 20.12 4.43
CA GLU A 37 -0.13 21.55 4.33
C GLU A 37 1.38 21.80 4.24
N ALA A 38 2.21 20.91 4.79
CA ALA A 38 3.65 21.16 4.90
C ALA A 38 4.44 21.05 3.57
N CYS A 39 3.86 20.42 2.54
CA CYS A 39 4.64 20.00 1.35
C CYS A 39 4.00 20.33 0.00
N SER A 40 2.92 21.11 0.00
CA SER A 40 2.37 21.66 -1.23
C SER A 40 2.00 23.13 -1.06
N GLY A 41 2.60 23.98 -1.88
CA GLY A 41 1.97 25.24 -2.22
C GLY A 41 0.71 24.92 -3.00
N HIS A 42 -0.42 24.75 -2.30
CA HIS A 42 -1.76 24.57 -2.88
C HIS A 42 -1.99 23.34 -3.79
N ALA A 43 -1.05 22.40 -3.93
CA ALA A 43 -1.27 21.19 -4.72
C ALA A 43 -2.41 20.34 -4.14
N ASP A 44 -3.17 19.72 -5.04
CA ASP A 44 -4.52 19.19 -4.89
C ASP A 44 -4.72 18.23 -3.71
N SER A 45 -4.82 18.76 -2.49
CA SER A 45 -5.00 17.96 -1.26
C SER A 45 -6.21 17.03 -1.33
N SER A 46 -7.26 17.42 -2.06
CA SER A 46 -8.42 16.58 -2.34
C SER A 46 -8.09 15.40 -3.26
N LEU A 47 -7.29 15.59 -4.31
CA LEU A 47 -6.88 14.51 -5.21
C LEU A 47 -5.96 13.52 -4.48
N VAL A 48 -5.03 14.02 -3.66
CA VAL A 48 -4.18 13.18 -2.81
C VAL A 48 -5.04 12.31 -1.87
N LYS A 49 -6.05 12.89 -1.21
CA LYS A 49 -6.97 12.15 -0.33
C LYS A 49 -7.83 11.14 -1.09
N ILE A 50 -8.34 11.50 -2.27
CA ILE A 50 -9.13 10.61 -3.13
C ILE A 50 -8.26 9.43 -3.59
N PHE A 51 -7.01 9.69 -3.97
CA PHE A 51 -6.07 8.65 -4.35
C PHE A 51 -5.77 7.72 -3.18
N ALA A 52 -5.39 8.26 -2.02
CA ALA A 52 -5.03 7.47 -0.85
C ALA A 52 -6.18 6.52 -0.46
N ARG A 53 -7.39 7.06 -0.27
CA ARG A 53 -8.54 6.25 0.19
C ARG A 53 -9.16 5.41 -0.93
N GLY A 54 -9.37 6.00 -2.10
CA GLY A 54 -10.10 5.39 -3.19
C GLY A 54 -9.25 4.41 -3.98
N HIS A 55 -7.98 4.73 -4.22
CA HIS A 55 -7.11 3.93 -5.06
C HIS A 55 -6.20 3.02 -4.25
N ALA A 56 -5.38 3.55 -3.35
CA ALA A 56 -4.43 2.75 -2.58
C ALA A 56 -5.15 1.81 -1.58
N ASP A 57 -5.93 2.37 -0.66
CA ASP A 57 -6.56 1.60 0.42
C ASP A 57 -7.71 0.70 -0.04
N THR A 58 -8.35 1.03 -1.16
CA THR A 58 -9.50 0.27 -1.66
C THR A 58 -9.12 -0.56 -2.87
N THR A 59 -8.79 0.07 -4.01
CA THR A 59 -8.55 -0.67 -5.26
C THR A 59 -7.33 -1.58 -5.16
N LEU A 60 -6.15 -1.02 -4.89
CA LEU A 60 -4.91 -1.79 -4.87
C LEU A 60 -4.91 -2.80 -3.74
N PHE A 61 -5.31 -2.40 -2.53
CA PHE A 61 -5.36 -3.30 -1.38
C PHE A 61 -6.29 -4.50 -1.61
N LEU A 62 -7.53 -4.28 -2.09
CA LEU A 62 -8.46 -5.39 -2.33
C LEU A 62 -8.00 -6.32 -3.45
N LEU A 63 -7.27 -5.80 -4.44
CA LEU A 63 -6.64 -6.63 -5.46
C LEU A 63 -5.46 -7.43 -4.89
N ALA A 64 -4.63 -6.83 -4.03
CA ALA A 64 -3.54 -7.50 -3.34
C ALA A 64 -4.04 -8.66 -2.46
N VAL A 65 -5.16 -8.48 -1.75
CA VAL A 65 -5.80 -9.54 -0.94
C VAL A 65 -6.18 -10.77 -1.79
N LYS A 66 -6.51 -10.59 -3.08
CA LYS A 66 -6.81 -11.71 -3.98
C LYS A 66 -5.57 -12.50 -4.39
N LEU A 67 -4.36 -11.99 -4.13
CA LEU A 67 -3.11 -12.72 -4.37
C LEU A 67 -2.71 -13.62 -3.20
N ILE A 68 -3.34 -13.46 -2.03
CA ILE A 68 -3.05 -14.29 -0.86
C ILE A 68 -3.39 -15.75 -1.18
N ASP A 69 -2.45 -16.64 -0.93
CA ASP A 69 -2.66 -18.07 -0.99
C ASP A 69 -3.41 -18.56 0.26
N TRP A 70 -4.73 -18.46 0.22
CA TRP A 70 -5.61 -18.86 1.31
C TRP A 70 -5.55 -20.35 1.66
N GLY A 71 -4.94 -21.19 0.82
CA GLY A 71 -4.69 -22.60 1.11
C GLY A 71 -3.45 -22.83 1.99
N LYS A 72 -2.51 -21.87 2.02
CA LYS A 72 -1.27 -21.96 2.81
C LYS A 72 -1.30 -21.19 4.11
N VAL A 73 -2.25 -20.28 4.30
CA VAL A 73 -2.38 -19.54 5.56
C VAL A 73 -2.94 -20.45 6.67
N PRO A 74 -2.52 -20.27 7.94
CA PRO A 74 -3.09 -21.02 9.06
C PRO A 74 -4.61 -20.88 9.14
N GLU A 75 -5.30 -21.96 9.50
CA GLU A 75 -6.77 -21.96 9.60
C GLU A 75 -7.30 -20.91 10.60
N SER A 76 -6.60 -20.73 11.72
CA SER A 76 -6.93 -19.69 12.71
C SER A 76 -6.91 -18.29 12.10
N PHE A 77 -5.96 -18.01 11.20
CA PHE A 77 -5.88 -16.75 10.49
C PHE A 77 -7.01 -16.62 9.46
N ARG A 78 -7.32 -17.68 8.70
CA ARG A 78 -8.43 -17.68 7.75
C ARG A 78 -9.75 -17.38 8.44
N LEU A 79 -10.07 -18.07 9.54
CA LEU A 79 -11.30 -17.86 10.31
C LEU A 79 -11.40 -16.45 10.92
N ASP A 80 -10.27 -15.90 11.40
CA ASP A 80 -10.22 -14.51 11.87
C ASP A 80 -10.58 -13.53 10.75
N ARG A 81 -10.05 -13.73 9.55
CA ARG A 81 -10.34 -12.89 8.38
C ARG A 81 -11.76 -13.09 7.85
N GLU A 82 -12.30 -14.30 7.87
CA GLU A 82 -13.71 -14.55 7.51
C GLU A 82 -14.65 -13.76 8.43
N LYS A 83 -14.38 -13.79 9.74
CA LYS A 83 -15.16 -13.03 10.72
C LYS A 83 -15.03 -11.52 10.53
N LEU A 84 -13.83 -11.04 10.21
CA LEU A 84 -13.57 -9.62 9.96
C LEU A 84 -14.27 -9.11 8.69
N LEU A 85 -14.22 -9.90 7.62
CA LEU A 85 -14.77 -9.55 6.30
C LEU A 85 -16.26 -9.86 6.17
N GLY A 86 -16.80 -10.73 7.03
CA GLY A 86 -18.17 -11.24 6.91
C GLY A 86 -18.37 -12.11 5.66
N VAL A 87 -17.30 -12.71 5.16
CA VAL A 87 -17.29 -13.52 3.93
C VAL A 87 -16.64 -14.86 4.24
N HIS A 88 -17.22 -15.95 3.76
CA HIS A 88 -16.60 -17.27 3.83
C HIS A 88 -15.50 -17.40 2.76
N ILE A 89 -14.28 -17.73 3.18
CA ILE A 89 -13.10 -17.81 2.31
C ILE A 89 -12.91 -19.28 1.95
N VAL A 90 -13.28 -19.61 0.71
CA VAL A 90 -13.03 -20.92 0.10
C VAL A 90 -11.75 -20.84 -0.76
N PRO A 91 -10.63 -21.47 -0.36
CA PRO A 91 -9.33 -21.28 -1.03
C PRO A 91 -9.37 -21.52 -2.55
N GLU A 92 -10.06 -22.57 -3.00
CA GLU A 92 -10.17 -22.90 -4.43
C GLU A 92 -10.88 -21.82 -5.25
N GLU A 93 -11.90 -21.17 -4.67
CA GLU A 93 -12.64 -20.09 -5.35
C GLU A 93 -11.84 -18.79 -5.40
N TRP A 94 -11.00 -18.54 -4.39
CA TRP A 94 -10.08 -17.41 -4.38
C TRP A 94 -8.93 -17.61 -5.36
N GLU A 95 -8.43 -18.84 -5.50
CA GLU A 95 -7.40 -19.19 -6.48
C GLU A 95 -7.84 -18.85 -7.91
N LYS A 96 -9.07 -19.20 -8.28
CA LYS A 96 -9.66 -18.89 -9.60
C LYS A 96 -9.70 -17.39 -9.92
N ARG A 97 -9.70 -16.52 -8.90
CA ARG A 97 -9.75 -15.05 -9.07
C ARG A 97 -8.37 -14.43 -9.26
N ARG A 98 -7.30 -15.15 -8.91
CA ARG A 98 -5.93 -14.64 -8.93
C ARG A 98 -5.47 -14.15 -10.30
N PRO A 99 -5.72 -14.85 -11.44
CA PRO A 99 -5.27 -14.37 -12.75
C PRO A 99 -5.88 -13.02 -13.15
N ALA A 100 -7.19 -12.85 -12.90
CA ALA A 100 -7.88 -11.58 -13.17
C ALA A 100 -7.37 -10.45 -12.26
N ALA A 101 -7.07 -10.75 -10.98
CA ALA A 101 -6.49 -9.79 -10.06
C ALA A 101 -5.08 -9.34 -10.50
N LEU A 102 -4.23 -10.28 -10.93
CA LEU A 102 -2.89 -9.96 -11.45
C LEU A 102 -2.97 -9.06 -12.69
N SER A 103 -3.87 -9.37 -13.63
CA SER A 103 -4.05 -8.53 -14.82
C SER A 103 -4.51 -7.11 -14.44
N ALA A 104 -5.45 -6.97 -13.52
CA ALA A 104 -5.92 -5.67 -13.06
C ALA A 104 -4.81 -4.89 -12.33
N LEU A 105 -4.03 -5.57 -11.48
CA LEU A 105 -2.89 -4.97 -10.80
C LEU A 105 -1.84 -4.47 -11.79
N ARG A 106 -1.51 -5.23 -12.84
CA ARG A 106 -0.58 -4.78 -13.89
C ARG A 106 -1.06 -3.49 -14.54
N SER A 107 -2.35 -3.39 -14.87
CA SER A 107 -2.90 -2.16 -15.45
C SER A 107 -2.78 -0.97 -14.49
N HIS A 108 -3.07 -1.16 -13.21
CA HIS A 108 -2.96 -0.08 -12.22
C HIS A 108 -1.50 0.33 -11.96
N LEU A 109 -0.59 -0.63 -11.82
CA LEU A 109 0.83 -0.35 -11.66
C LEU A 109 1.42 0.34 -12.90
N SER A 110 0.96 -0.02 -14.10
CA SER A 110 1.37 0.67 -15.34
C SER A 110 0.98 2.14 -15.37
N LEU A 111 -0.17 2.50 -14.78
CA LEU A 111 -0.60 3.90 -14.68
C LEU A 111 0.27 4.68 -13.70
N LEU A 112 0.55 4.09 -12.53
CA LEU A 112 1.44 4.70 -11.53
C LEU A 112 2.88 4.86 -12.05
N GLU A 113 3.37 3.84 -12.76
CA GLU A 113 4.69 3.89 -13.38
C GLU A 113 4.79 5.00 -14.42
N SER A 114 3.79 5.12 -15.28
CA SER A 114 3.73 6.20 -16.28
C SER A 114 3.76 7.57 -15.59
N GLN A 115 3.06 7.73 -14.47
CA GLN A 115 3.03 8.96 -13.69
C GLN A 115 4.39 9.31 -13.06
N LEU A 116 5.13 8.30 -12.57
CA LEU A 116 6.47 8.49 -11.99
C LEU A 116 7.53 8.76 -13.07
N GLN A 117 7.41 8.15 -14.25
CA GLN A 117 8.38 8.33 -15.33
C GLN A 117 8.20 9.62 -16.14
N LEU A 118 6.97 10.14 -16.27
CA LEU A 118 6.67 11.24 -17.19
C LEU A 118 7.50 12.50 -16.93
N ASP A 119 7.68 12.84 -15.65
CA ASP A 119 8.17 14.14 -15.22
C ASP A 119 9.44 14.05 -14.34
N GLY A 120 10.04 12.87 -14.23
CA GLY A 120 11.20 12.63 -13.34
C GLY A 120 10.90 12.92 -11.86
N ARG A 121 9.62 12.85 -11.47
CA ARG A 121 9.18 13.14 -10.10
C ARG A 121 9.64 12.04 -9.16
N THR A 122 10.00 12.44 -7.94
CA THR A 122 10.37 11.52 -6.86
C THR A 122 9.15 10.95 -6.13
N TRP A 123 8.05 11.72 -6.08
CA TRP A 123 6.82 11.37 -5.38
C TRP A 123 5.65 11.19 -6.36
N LEU A 124 4.60 10.50 -5.92
CA LEU A 124 3.41 10.24 -6.75
C LEU A 124 2.75 11.54 -7.21
N PHE A 125 2.65 12.54 -6.34
CA PHE A 125 2.12 13.85 -6.68
C PHE A 125 3.24 14.89 -6.75
N ASP A 126 2.97 16.02 -7.40
CA ASP A 126 3.91 17.13 -7.52
C ASP A 126 4.03 17.88 -6.18
N THR A 127 4.75 17.28 -5.24
CA THR A 127 4.94 17.76 -3.87
C THR A 127 6.42 17.86 -3.55
N THR A 128 6.78 18.77 -2.63
CA THR A 128 8.18 18.95 -2.21
C THR A 128 8.66 17.86 -1.25
N CYS A 129 7.73 17.06 -0.71
CA CYS A 129 7.98 15.95 0.20
C CYS A 129 6.92 14.85 -0.01
N PRO A 130 7.10 13.63 0.55
CA PRO A 130 6.12 12.56 0.40
C PRO A 130 4.75 12.97 0.95
N SER A 131 3.71 12.72 0.17
CA SER A 131 2.33 13.05 0.49
C SER A 131 1.61 11.86 1.14
N LEU A 132 0.36 12.09 1.56
CA LEU A 132 -0.52 11.00 2.04
C LEU A 132 -0.71 9.91 0.97
N ALA A 133 -0.65 10.24 -0.32
CA ALA A 133 -0.75 9.25 -1.39
C ALA A 133 0.44 8.27 -1.38
N ASP A 134 1.65 8.79 -1.18
CA ASP A 134 2.87 8.00 -1.09
C ASP A 134 2.84 7.08 0.14
N ILE A 135 2.42 7.64 1.29
CA ILE A 135 2.28 6.88 2.54
C ILE A 135 1.25 5.75 2.42
N ALA A 136 0.11 6.01 1.76
CA ALA A 136 -0.94 5.00 1.57
C ALA A 136 -0.55 3.93 0.53
N ALA A 137 0.14 4.31 -0.55
CA ALA A 137 0.56 3.37 -1.59
C ALA A 137 1.72 2.45 -1.15
N TYR A 138 2.66 2.99 -0.37
CA TYR A 138 3.84 2.28 0.12
C TYR A 138 3.56 0.88 0.70
N PRO A 139 2.70 0.69 1.72
CA PRO A 139 2.45 -0.62 2.31
C PRO A 139 1.88 -1.60 1.29
N VAL A 140 0.95 -1.14 0.44
CA VAL A 140 0.28 -2.01 -0.53
C VAL A 140 1.27 -2.48 -1.59
N ILE A 141 2.09 -1.57 -2.13
CA ILE A 141 3.11 -1.92 -3.12
C ILE A 141 4.16 -2.84 -2.51
N ARG A 142 4.58 -2.60 -1.26
CA ARG A 142 5.46 -3.50 -0.51
C ARG A 142 4.88 -4.91 -0.41
N GLU A 143 3.61 -5.04 -0.03
CA GLU A 143 2.92 -6.34 0.04
C GLU A 143 2.81 -7.00 -1.34
N LEU A 144 2.55 -6.23 -2.40
CA LEU A 144 2.51 -6.76 -3.78
C LEU A 144 3.85 -7.35 -4.22
N ARG A 145 4.99 -6.80 -3.79
CA ARG A 145 6.31 -7.39 -4.07
C ARG A 145 6.49 -8.76 -3.43
N MET A 146 5.85 -9.01 -2.28
CA MET A 146 5.91 -10.30 -1.59
C MET A 146 4.86 -11.30 -2.11
N LEU A 147 3.64 -10.83 -2.36
CA LEU A 147 2.50 -11.68 -2.75
C LEU A 147 2.42 -11.94 -4.25
N GLY A 148 2.98 -11.05 -5.07
CA GLY A 148 2.97 -11.12 -6.52
C GLY A 148 4.32 -10.73 -7.13
N PRO A 149 5.43 -11.39 -6.79
CA PRO A 149 6.76 -11.07 -7.33
C PRO A 149 6.80 -11.05 -8.86
N GLN A 150 5.97 -11.87 -9.53
CA GLN A 150 5.80 -11.92 -10.99
C GLN A 150 5.22 -10.64 -11.62
N LEU A 151 4.80 -9.67 -10.79
CA LEU A 151 4.44 -8.33 -11.26
C LEU A 151 5.67 -7.46 -11.51
N PHE A 152 6.80 -7.78 -10.88
CA PHE A 152 8.03 -6.97 -10.87
C PHE A 152 9.23 -7.72 -11.49
N GLU A 153 8.99 -8.83 -12.18
CA GLU A 153 10.00 -9.53 -12.99
C GLU A 153 10.45 -8.65 -14.17
N ASP A 154 11.66 -8.89 -14.69
CA ASP A 154 12.25 -8.16 -15.82
C ASP A 154 12.36 -6.63 -15.63
N ASP A 155 12.58 -6.20 -14.38
CA ASP A 155 12.59 -4.79 -13.98
C ASP A 155 11.30 -4.04 -14.36
N ALA A 156 10.17 -4.76 -14.40
CA ALA A 156 8.87 -4.15 -14.61
C ALA A 156 8.57 -3.10 -13.52
N PHE A 157 8.21 -1.90 -13.97
CA PHE A 157 7.92 -0.73 -13.15
C PHE A 157 9.13 -0.16 -12.38
N PRO A 158 10.21 0.28 -13.08
CA PRO A 158 11.43 0.75 -12.44
C PRO A 158 11.22 2.00 -11.58
N GLY A 159 10.34 2.92 -11.98
CA GLY A 159 9.99 4.11 -11.21
C GLY A 159 9.33 3.76 -9.88
N ILE A 160 8.39 2.80 -9.86
CA ILE A 160 7.79 2.27 -8.63
C ILE A 160 8.85 1.58 -7.77
N ILE A 161 9.73 0.78 -8.37
CA ILE A 161 10.81 0.07 -7.65
C ILE A 161 11.77 1.04 -6.97
N LEU A 162 12.12 2.14 -7.65
CA LEU A 162 13.02 3.18 -7.13
C LEU A 162 12.35 4.03 -6.05
N ALA A 163 11.09 4.44 -6.26
CA ALA A 163 10.34 5.24 -5.31
C ALA A 163 10.00 4.47 -4.01
N ILE A 164 9.87 3.14 -4.10
CA ILE A 164 9.48 2.26 -3.00
C ILE A 164 10.49 1.10 -2.92
N PRO A 165 11.66 1.32 -2.29
CA PRO A 165 12.72 0.32 -2.22
C PRO A 165 12.27 -0.93 -1.47
N HIS A 166 12.82 -2.08 -1.89
CA HIS A 166 12.49 -3.38 -1.29
C HIS A 166 12.97 -3.42 0.17
N PRO A 167 12.20 -3.99 1.13
CA PRO A 167 12.59 -4.02 2.54
C PRO A 167 13.92 -4.74 2.83
N LEU A 168 14.33 -5.67 1.97
CA LEU A 168 15.63 -6.36 2.08
C LEU A 168 16.80 -5.60 1.40
N ALA A 169 16.53 -4.51 0.68
CA ALA A 169 17.56 -3.63 0.12
C ALA A 169 17.90 -2.47 1.08
N ILE A 170 17.33 -2.46 2.28
CA ILE A 170 17.75 -1.58 3.36
C ILE A 170 18.99 -2.23 3.99
N ASP A 171 20.12 -2.08 3.31
CA ASP A 171 21.42 -2.47 3.84
C ASP A 171 21.68 -1.73 5.16
N THR A 172 21.81 -2.50 6.23
CA THR A 172 23.04 -2.72 7.01
C THR A 172 24.09 -1.61 7.17
N GLU A 173 23.78 -0.33 6.98
CA GLU A 173 24.69 0.80 7.22
C GLU A 173 24.21 1.77 8.30
N LEU A 174 23.72 1.24 9.43
CA LEU A 174 23.60 2.01 10.67
C LEU A 174 24.03 1.14 11.86
N VAL A 175 25.35 0.97 11.98
CA VAL A 175 26.04 0.78 13.27
C VAL A 175 26.57 2.12 13.71
#